data_AF-N6U8X9-F1
#
_entry.id   AF-N6U8X9-F1
#
_cell.length_a   1.000
_cell.length_b   1.000
_cell.length_c   1.000
_cell.angle_alpha   90.00
_cell.angle_beta   90.00
_cell.angle_gamma   90.00
#
_symmetry.space_group_name_H-M   'P 1'
#
loop_
_entity.id
_entity.type
_entity.pdbx_description
1 polymer ?
#
loop_
_entity_poly.entity_id
_entity_poly.type
_entity_poly.pdbx_seq_one_letter_code
_entity_poly.pdbx_strand_id
1 'polypeptide(L)'
;MSRNLLNFLIVCFNLWIPARSDDDGPPLQVRQGSNVKLGEALQFLREYDTEASNMCFRVSSAQWAYSTNMTDYNKRRMIEEQTLKAKFDKVTWRKAMEFDWARIPDPMARRQLGMLVKKNRASLPEDKYNE
;
A
#
# COMPACT_ATOMS: atom_id res chain seq x y z
N MET A 1 21.81 -5.66 9.30
CA MET A 1 20.79 -4.91 10.06
C MET A 1 19.57 -4.66 9.17
N SER A 2 18.90 -5.72 8.72
CA SER A 2 17.72 -5.64 7.84
C SER A 2 16.67 -6.61 8.37
N ARG A 3 16.02 -6.21 9.46
CA ARG A 3 14.97 -7.00 10.14
C ARG A 3 13.63 -6.26 10.20
N ASN A 4 13.55 -5.04 9.68
CA ASN A 4 12.38 -4.18 9.86
C ASN A 4 11.29 -4.36 8.78
N LEU A 5 11.64 -4.93 7.62
CA LEU A 5 10.66 -5.19 6.54
C LEU A 5 9.73 -6.38 6.83
N LEU A 6 10.12 -7.29 7.74
CA LEU A 6 9.31 -8.48 8.06
C LEU A 6 8.15 -8.14 9.02
N ASN A 7 8.34 -7.17 9.92
CA ASN A 7 7.28 -6.71 10.83
C ASN A 7 6.17 -5.93 10.10
N PHE A 8 6.48 -5.38 8.92
CA PHE A 8 5.53 -4.68 8.07
C PHE A 8 4.43 -5.60 7.52
N LEU A 9 4.76 -6.88 7.33
CA LEU A 9 3.83 -7.89 6.83
C LEU A 9 3.06 -8.60 7.96
N ILE A 10 3.52 -8.56 9.20
CA ILE A 10 2.84 -9.25 10.30
C ILE A 10 1.75 -8.39 10.93
N VAL A 11 1.94 -7.06 11.02
CA VAL A 11 0.96 -6.17 11.67
C VAL A 11 -0.13 -5.70 10.70
N CYS A 12 0.20 -5.41 9.43
CA CYS A 12 -0.78 -4.87 8.48
C CYS A 12 -1.48 -5.97 7.63
N PHE A 13 -1.18 -7.27 7.83
CA PHE A 13 -1.77 -8.38 7.05
C PHE A 13 -2.72 -9.27 7.88
N ASN A 14 -2.69 -9.19 9.22
CA ASN A 14 -3.39 -10.14 10.11
C ASN A 14 -4.59 -9.60 10.90
N LEU A 15 -5.14 -8.42 10.59
CA LEU A 15 -6.45 -8.00 11.13
C LEU A 15 -7.50 -7.77 10.04
N TRP A 16 -8.05 -8.90 9.57
CA TRP A 16 -9.48 -9.10 9.29
C TRP A 16 -10.24 -7.95 8.60
N ILE A 17 -10.05 -7.84 7.29
CA ILE A 17 -11.16 -7.63 6.34
C ILE A 17 -11.00 -8.75 5.31
N PRO A 18 -11.98 -9.66 5.14
CA PRO A 18 -11.87 -10.68 4.11
C PRO A 18 -11.96 -9.97 2.77
N ALA A 19 -10.83 -9.88 2.08
CA ALA A 19 -10.83 -9.61 0.66
C ALA A 19 -11.59 -10.75 -0.03
N ARG A 20 -12.84 -10.48 -0.43
CA ARG A 20 -13.64 -11.35 -1.29
C ARG A 20 -12.77 -11.82 -2.46
N SER A 21 -12.50 -13.11 -2.47
CA SER A 21 -11.62 -13.81 -3.40
C SER A 21 -12.46 -14.37 -4.53
N ASP A 22 -12.70 -13.57 -5.56
CA ASP A 22 -13.22 -14.00 -6.86
C ASP A 22 -12.79 -12.94 -7.90
N ASP A 23 -11.59 -13.05 -8.49
CA ASP A 23 -11.32 -12.41 -9.79
C ASP A 23 -10.08 -13.05 -10.44
N ASP A 24 -10.30 -14.09 -11.25
CA ASP A 24 -9.36 -14.58 -12.26
C ASP A 24 -9.32 -13.62 -13.45
N GLY A 25 -9.01 -12.34 -13.18
CA GLY A 25 -8.91 -11.30 -14.19
C GLY A 25 -7.58 -11.35 -14.94
N PRO A 26 -7.55 -11.04 -16.25
CA PRO A 26 -6.31 -11.04 -17.03
C PRO A 26 -5.29 -10.05 -16.45
N PRO A 27 -3.99 -10.35 -16.54
CA PRO A 27 -2.94 -9.51 -15.96
C PRO A 27 -3.03 -8.10 -16.54
N LEU A 28 -3.29 -7.13 -15.67
CA LEU A 28 -3.37 -5.72 -16.01
C LEU A 28 -2.03 -5.30 -16.67
N GLN A 29 -2.10 -4.82 -17.91
CA GLN A 29 -0.94 -4.22 -18.59
C GLN A 29 -0.68 -2.84 -18.01
N VAL A 30 0.08 -2.83 -16.92
CA VAL A 30 0.44 -1.63 -16.21
C VAL A 30 1.56 -0.91 -17.00
N ARG A 31 1.23 0.16 -17.72
CA ARG A 31 2.20 0.99 -18.47
C ARG A 31 3.20 1.63 -17.51
N GLN A 32 4.40 1.06 -17.43
CA GLN A 32 5.49 1.58 -16.60
C GLN A 32 5.98 2.92 -17.13
N GLY A 33 6.36 3.83 -16.23
CA GLY A 33 7.11 5.03 -16.58
C GLY A 33 8.52 4.69 -17.07
N SER A 34 9.29 5.71 -17.48
CA SER A 34 10.64 5.55 -18.05
C SER A 34 11.76 5.79 -17.04
N ASN A 35 11.45 6.05 -15.77
CA ASN A 35 12.45 6.42 -14.77
C ASN A 35 13.22 5.19 -14.25
N VAL A 36 14.51 5.11 -14.56
CA VAL A 36 15.43 4.03 -14.13
C VAL A 36 16.45 4.50 -13.08
N LYS A 37 16.29 5.71 -12.52
CA LYS A 37 17.27 6.29 -11.60
C LYS A 37 17.19 5.59 -10.24
N LEU A 38 18.20 4.77 -9.96
CA LEU A 38 18.30 4.02 -8.70
C LEU A 38 18.28 4.93 -7.46
N GLY A 39 18.97 6.08 -7.50
CA GLY A 39 19.03 7.00 -6.35
C GLY A 39 17.66 7.56 -5.96
N GLU A 40 16.84 7.94 -6.94
CA GLU A 40 15.48 8.44 -6.72
C GLU A 40 14.56 7.31 -6.22
N ALA A 41 14.68 6.11 -6.81
CA ALA A 41 13.94 4.93 -6.37
C ALA A 41 14.24 4.56 -4.90
N LEU A 42 15.52 4.55 -4.50
CA LEU A 42 15.92 4.26 -3.12
C LEU A 42 15.46 5.35 -2.14
N GLN A 43 15.51 6.63 -2.56
CA GLN A 43 15.01 7.71 -1.74
C GLN A 43 13.50 7.59 -1.52
N PHE A 44 12.73 7.36 -2.58
CA PHE A 44 11.29 7.11 -2.51
C PHE A 44 10.96 5.92 -1.59
N LEU A 45 11.69 4.81 -1.70
CA LEU A 45 11.45 3.63 -0.87
C LEU A 45 11.69 3.89 0.62
N ARG A 46 12.70 4.70 0.97
CA ARG A 46 12.97 5.09 2.37
C ARG A 46 11.87 5.98 2.95
N GLU A 47 11.43 6.96 2.17
CA GLU A 47 10.31 7.83 2.55
C GLU A 47 9.02 7.02 2.71
N TYR A 48 8.77 6.10 1.78
CA TYR A 48 7.63 5.20 1.85
C TYR A 48 7.65 4.34 3.11
N ASP A 49 8.78 3.71 3.45
CA ASP A 49 8.90 2.85 4.63
C ASP A 49 8.54 3.60 5.93
N THR A 50 9.02 4.85 6.04
CA THR A 50 8.76 5.71 7.20
C THR A 50 7.29 6.11 7.28
N GLU A 51 6.73 6.64 6.18
CA GLU A 51 5.35 7.13 6.17
C GLU A 51 4.33 6.00 6.28
N ALA A 52 4.58 4.88 5.61
CA ALA A 52 3.71 3.72 5.67
C ALA A 52 3.71 3.10 7.08
N SER A 53 4.84 3.12 7.80
CA SER A 53 4.90 2.68 9.21
C SER A 53 3.95 3.51 10.08
N ASN A 54 4.04 4.84 9.95
CA ASN A 54 3.18 5.77 10.69
C ASN A 54 1.69 5.57 10.35
N MET A 55 1.38 5.40 9.06
CA MET A 55 0.01 5.13 8.62
C MET A 55 -0.53 3.80 9.16
N CYS A 56 0.27 2.73 9.16
CA CYS A 56 -0.18 1.44 9.73
C CYS A 56 -0.39 1.56 11.24
N PHE A 57 0.47 2.29 11.96
CA PHE A 57 0.26 2.56 13.39
C PHE A 57 -1.05 3.30 13.65
N ARG A 58 -1.35 4.36 12.89
CA ARG A 58 -2.59 5.16 13.04
C ARG A 58 -3.84 4.35 12.78
N VAL A 59 -3.88 3.62 11.65
CA VAL A 59 -5.02 2.77 11.28
C VAL A 59 -5.24 1.67 12.33
N SER A 60 -4.17 0.98 12.73
CA SER A 60 -4.26 -0.09 13.73
C SER A 60 -4.72 0.43 15.09
N SER A 61 -4.20 1.59 15.52
CA SER A 61 -4.62 2.24 16.76
C SER A 61 -6.10 2.65 16.73
N ALA A 62 -6.57 3.22 15.63
CA ALA A 62 -7.97 3.62 15.49
C ALA A 62 -8.91 2.41 15.43
N GLN A 63 -8.50 1.34 14.76
CA GLN A 63 -9.26 0.09 14.71
C GLN A 63 -9.31 -0.59 16.09
N TRP A 64 -8.20 -0.62 16.81
CA TRP A 64 -8.15 -1.10 18.19
C TRP A 64 -9.05 -0.28 19.12
N ALA A 65 -9.04 1.04 18.99
CA ALA A 65 -9.88 1.93 19.79
C ALA A 65 -11.38 1.68 19.56
N TYR A 66 -11.80 1.42 18.31
CA TYR A 66 -13.17 1.02 18.03
C TYR A 66 -13.50 -0.38 18.54
N SER A 67 -12.59 -1.34 18.36
CA SER A 67 -12.80 -2.73 18.81
C SER A 67 -12.92 -2.86 20.33
N THR A 68 -12.18 -2.05 21.08
CA THR A 68 -12.21 -2.04 22.55
C THR A 68 -13.29 -1.12 23.11
N ASN A 69 -13.70 -0.10 22.36
CA ASN A 69 -14.76 0.82 22.74
C ASN A 69 -15.62 1.21 21.53
N MET A 70 -16.71 0.45 21.34
CA MET A 70 -17.60 0.57 20.19
C MET A 70 -18.55 1.77 20.32
N THR A 71 -18.06 2.95 19.97
CA THR A 71 -18.84 4.19 19.88
C THR A 71 -18.87 4.71 18.44
N ASP A 72 -19.89 5.49 18.09
CA ASP A 72 -19.97 6.13 16.77
C ASP A 72 -18.80 7.08 16.51
N TYR A 73 -18.31 7.75 17.56
CA TYR A 73 -17.12 8.58 17.49
C TYR A 73 -15.88 7.77 17.08
N ASN A 74 -15.61 6.64 17.76
CA ASN A 74 -14.47 5.78 17.46
C ASN A 74 -14.62 5.10 16.08
N LYS A 75 -15.84 4.74 15.71
CA LYS A 75 -16.16 4.21 14.37
C LYS A 75 -15.80 5.20 13.27
N ARG A 76 -16.25 6.46 13.43
CA ARG A 76 -15.95 7.53 12.47
C ARG A 76 -14.45 7.78 12.37
N ARG A 77 -13.74 7.86 13.50
CA ARG A 77 -12.28 8.00 13.54
C ARG A 77 -11.56 6.86 12.82
N MET A 78 -11.99 5.62 13.03
CA MET A 78 -11.43 4.46 12.31
C MET A 78 -11.63 4.59 10.79
N ILE A 79 -12.84 4.93 10.33
CA ILE A 79 -13.14 5.10 8.90
C ILE A 79 -12.31 6.24 8.28
N GLU A 80 -12.13 7.35 8.99
CA GLU A 80 -11.30 8.47 8.55
C GLU A 80 -9.84 8.03 8.34
N GLU A 81 -9.26 7.27 9.28
CA GLU A 81 -7.90 6.75 9.15
C GLU A 81 -7.75 5.76 8.01
N GLN A 82 -8.71 4.86 7.82
CA GLN A 82 -8.74 3.93 6.68
C GLN A 82 -8.85 4.69 5.34
N THR A 83 -9.64 5.76 5.30
CA THR A 83 -9.77 6.62 4.12
C THR A 83 -8.46 7.34 3.78
N LEU A 84 -7.76 7.86 4.80
CA LEU A 84 -6.43 8.46 4.61
C LEU A 84 -5.43 7.43 4.09
N LYS A 85 -5.47 6.20 4.61
CA LYS A 85 -4.65 5.09 4.13
C LYS A 85 -4.92 4.74 2.67
N ALA A 86 -6.18 4.69 2.25
CA ALA A 86 -6.54 4.46 0.85
C ALA A 86 -6.00 5.57 -0.08
N LYS A 87 -6.09 6.84 0.36
CA LYS A 87 -5.50 7.98 -0.37
C LYS A 87 -3.98 7.87 -0.48
N PHE A 88 -3.30 7.52 0.62
CA PHE A 88 -1.86 7.29 0.64
C PHE A 88 -1.46 6.19 -0.34
N ASP A 89 -2.13 5.03 -0.31
CA ASP A 89 -1.84 3.91 -1.22
C ASP A 89 -1.98 4.33 -2.69
N LYS A 90 -3.01 5.12 -3.04
CA LYS A 90 -3.21 5.64 -4.41
C LYS A 90 -2.10 6.60 -4.86
N VAL A 91 -1.58 7.43 -3.95
CA VAL A 91 -0.47 8.36 -4.25
C VAL A 91 0.85 7.60 -4.38
N THR A 92 1.13 6.69 -3.45
CA THR A 92 2.31 5.83 -3.49
C THR A 92 2.35 5.03 -4.78
N TRP A 93 1.23 4.43 -5.18
CA TRP A 93 1.15 3.66 -6.41
C TRP A 93 1.44 4.52 -7.64
N ARG A 94 0.84 5.72 -7.74
CA ARG A 94 1.12 6.64 -8.86
C ARG A 94 2.60 6.99 -8.96
N LYS A 95 3.26 7.26 -7.83
CA LYS A 95 4.71 7.49 -7.80
C LYS A 95 5.51 6.24 -8.16
N ALA A 96 5.14 5.07 -7.63
CA ALA A 96 5.81 3.81 -7.95
C ALA A 96 5.71 3.46 -9.45
N MET A 97 4.61 3.87 -10.08
CA MET A 97 4.34 3.71 -11.51
C MET A 97 5.21 4.57 -12.43
N GLU A 98 5.81 5.65 -11.92
CA GLU A 98 6.73 6.48 -12.70
C GLU A 98 8.08 5.77 -12.94
N PHE A 99 8.40 4.76 -12.13
CA PHE A 99 9.63 3.99 -12.23
C PHE A 99 9.48 2.77 -13.14
N ASP A 100 10.47 2.56 -14.01
CA ASP A 100 10.62 1.29 -14.73
C ASP A 100 11.29 0.26 -13.81
N TRP A 101 10.50 -0.29 -12.87
CA TRP A 101 11.00 -1.20 -11.84
C TRP A 101 11.64 -2.46 -12.42
N ALA A 102 11.28 -2.89 -13.63
CA ALA A 102 11.85 -4.08 -14.27
C ALA A 102 13.33 -3.89 -14.62
N ARG A 103 13.73 -2.66 -14.96
CA ARG A 103 15.07 -2.28 -15.40
C ARG A 103 15.97 -1.73 -14.29
N ILE A 104 15.47 -1.63 -13.06
CA ILE A 104 16.28 -1.20 -11.92
C ILE A 104 17.36 -2.27 -11.62
N PRO A 105 18.64 -1.88 -11.50
CA PRO A 105 19.74 -2.83 -11.31
C PRO A 105 19.73 -3.49 -9.93
N ASP A 106 19.23 -2.82 -8.89
CA ASP A 106 19.16 -3.38 -7.54
C ASP A 106 17.95 -4.34 -7.40
N PRO A 107 18.19 -5.64 -7.11
CA PRO A 107 17.13 -6.63 -6.97
C PRO A 107 16.20 -6.35 -5.79
N MET A 108 16.69 -5.71 -4.72
CA MET A 108 15.86 -5.38 -3.55
C MET A 108 14.88 -4.25 -3.85
N ALA A 109 15.37 -3.12 -4.37
CA ALA A 109 14.53 -2.01 -4.80
C ALA A 109 13.49 -2.44 -5.83
N ARG A 110 13.89 -3.27 -6.81
CA ARG A 110 12.97 -3.85 -7.80
C ARG A 110 11.85 -4.65 -7.16
N ARG A 111 12.16 -5.51 -6.18
CA ARG A 111 11.14 -6.30 -5.47
C ARG A 111 10.18 -5.41 -4.69
N GLN A 112 10.70 -4.41 -3.97
CA GLN A 112 9.89 -3.49 -3.18
C GLN A 112 8.94 -2.67 -4.07
N LEU A 113 9.44 -2.06 -5.15
CA LEU A 113 8.62 -1.32 -6.11
C LEU A 113 7.59 -2.22 -6.81
N GLY A 114 8.00 -3.42 -7.23
CA GLY A 114 7.09 -4.40 -7.82
C GLY A 114 5.96 -4.79 -6.87
N MET A 115 6.22 -4.89 -5.57
CA MET A 115 5.16 -5.10 -4.57
C MET A 115 4.21 -3.91 -4.47
N LEU A 116 4.71 -2.67 -4.48
CA LEU A 116 3.87 -1.47 -4.43
C LEU A 116 2.94 -1.36 -5.64
N VAL A 117 3.47 -1.65 -6.83
CA VAL A 117 2.71 -1.63 -8.09
C VAL A 117 1.65 -2.74 -8.10
N LYS A 118 2.00 -3.96 -7.68
CA LYS A 118 1.08 -5.12 -7.67
C LYS A 118 0.02 -5.06 -6.57
N LYS A 119 0.36 -4.52 -5.40
CA LYS A 119 -0.52 -4.54 -4.21
C LYS A 119 -1.69 -3.56 -4.33
N ASN A 120 -1.56 -2.51 -5.12
CA ASN A 120 -2.66 -1.58 -5.29
C ASN A 120 -3.70 -2.13 -6.28
N ARG A 121 -4.75 -2.76 -5.74
CA ARG A 121 -5.97 -3.17 -6.45
C ARG A 121 -6.71 -2.01 -7.11
N ALA A 122 -6.37 -0.76 -6.79
CA ALA A 122 -7.03 0.45 -7.31
C ALA A 122 -6.62 0.86 -8.73
N SER A 123 -6.04 -0.06 -9.52
CA SER A 123 -5.86 0.11 -10.97
C SER A 123 -7.04 -0.42 -11.78
N LEU A 124 -8.07 -0.97 -11.13
CA LEU A 124 -9.35 -1.17 -11.80
C LEU A 124 -9.87 0.22 -12.23
N PRO A 125 -10.23 0.43 -13.50
CA PRO A 125 -10.99 1.62 -13.89
C PRO A 125 -12.22 1.74 -12.97
N GLU A 126 -12.62 2.98 -12.67
CA GLU A 126 -13.70 3.31 -11.71
C GLU A 126 -15.01 2.54 -12.01
N ASP A 127 -15.18 2.06 -13.25
CA ASP A 127 -16.30 1.25 -13.75
C ASP A 127 -16.56 -0.07 -13.00
N LYS A 128 -15.63 -0.55 -12.17
CA LYS A 128 -15.79 -1.82 -11.41
C LYS A 128 -15.93 -1.67 -9.90
N TYR A 129 -15.97 -0.44 -9.36
CA TYR A 129 -16.05 -0.23 -7.90
C TYR A 129 -17.48 -0.03 -7.36
N ASN A 130 -18.48 0.08 -8.25
CA ASN A 130 -19.88 0.32 -7.89
C ASN A 130 -20.76 -0.89 -8.23
N GLU A 131 -20.70 -1.95 -7.43
CA GLU A 131 -21.78 -2.94 -7.28
C GLU A 131 -21.94 -3.32 -5.81
#